data_AF-A0A3D2I5G4-F1
#
_entry.id   AF-A0A3D2I5G4-F1
#
_cell.length_a   1.000
_cell.length_b   1.000
_cell.length_c   1.000
_cell.angle_alpha   90.00
_cell.angle_beta   90.00
_cell.angle_gamma   90.00
#
_symmetry.space_group_name_H-M   'P 1'
#
loop_
_entity.id
_entity.type
_entity.pdbx_description
1 polymer ?
#
loop_
_entity_poly.entity_id
_entity_poly.type
_entity_poly.pdbx_seq_one_letter_code
_entity_poly.pdbx_strand_id
1 'polypeptide(L)'
;MARKSIEVNVKRRIIAESMGRCMNPDCREKLFIGDGDIMEKAHIEAYCETLDNDYDNLIILCPNCHTKFDKNKAFTAEQVKSWKRIRQEEVRKFFEKKYSDFLELKNVVKPLLLENQAIYENYYINDEKELWDAFENRILINNRKIKGILENNMHLIQYNENGTYSNQKYIQRLLFHIEEFEGTRNENNNRRVLFPKEINSIFGIEPVNDYFLPMTESLEDLISKLKKEGNFETVCLGIEKPYLKYKENGKSEIIYLDDAPNLRQMYYNYNSFKKVGVRLNSLNYALKYMRGRNVLFKFLKEDNLREIMAKEKHMIFVYKYCLSKKDIYELALEEDAVVVNLHNWNGEGCISEEAYALANTMKIKLLTMDKFYEYVNKM
;
A
#
# COMPACT_ATOMS: atom_id res chain seq x y z
N MET A 1 -17.41 -8.91 -49.31
CA MET A 1 -16.93 -9.60 -48.08
C MET A 1 -17.32 -8.75 -46.88
N ALA A 2 -17.84 -9.35 -45.80
CA ALA A 2 -18.11 -8.60 -44.57
C ALA A 2 -16.79 -8.11 -43.96
N ARG A 3 -16.77 -6.86 -43.48
CA ARG A 3 -15.60 -6.25 -42.80
C ARG A 3 -15.23 -7.12 -41.59
N LYS A 4 -13.98 -7.59 -41.50
CA LYS A 4 -13.53 -8.31 -40.28
C LYS A 4 -13.49 -7.33 -39.11
N SER A 5 -14.02 -7.74 -37.97
CA SER A 5 -13.94 -6.95 -36.74
C SER A 5 -12.51 -6.88 -36.23
N ILE A 6 -12.07 -5.72 -35.73
CA ILE A 6 -10.82 -5.60 -34.98
C ILE A 6 -10.90 -6.49 -33.73
N GLU A 7 -9.85 -7.27 -33.47
CA GLU A 7 -9.75 -8.13 -32.29
C GLU A 7 -9.80 -7.30 -30.99
N VAL A 8 -10.35 -7.89 -29.92
CA VAL A 8 -10.60 -7.17 -28.65
C VAL A 8 -9.29 -6.79 -27.95
N ASN A 9 -8.30 -7.69 -27.93
CA ASN A 9 -6.95 -7.41 -27.44
C ASN A 9 -6.31 -6.19 -28.14
N VAL A 10 -6.42 -6.09 -29.47
CA VAL A 10 -5.90 -4.96 -30.26
C VAL A 10 -6.62 -3.67 -29.89
N LYS A 11 -7.96 -3.70 -29.77
CA LYS A 11 -8.76 -2.54 -29.32
C LYS A 11 -8.29 -2.05 -27.95
N ARG A 12 -8.08 -2.95 -27.00
CA ARG A 12 -7.69 -2.59 -25.63
C ARG A 12 -6.29 -1.98 -25.56
N ARG A 13 -5.34 -2.57 -26.28
CA ARG A 13 -3.97 -2.06 -26.37
C ARG A 13 -3.93 -0.62 -26.90
N ILE A 14 -4.67 -0.33 -27.98
CA ILE A 14 -4.68 1.02 -28.57
C ILE A 14 -5.43 2.04 -27.68
N ILE A 15 -6.45 1.60 -26.94
CA ILE A 15 -7.13 2.42 -25.92
C ILE A 15 -6.17 2.76 -24.77
N ALA A 16 -5.44 1.77 -24.25
CA ALA A 16 -4.45 1.97 -23.19
C ALA A 16 -3.33 2.93 -23.61
N GLU A 17 -2.84 2.82 -24.86
CA GLU A 17 -1.83 3.72 -25.45
C GLU A 17 -2.32 5.17 -25.56
N SER A 18 -3.62 5.39 -25.78
CA SER A 18 -4.19 6.74 -25.85
C SER A 18 -4.03 7.52 -24.53
N MET A 19 -3.82 6.83 -23.40
CA MET A 19 -3.77 7.42 -22.05
C MET A 19 -5.00 8.29 -21.70
N GLY A 20 -6.12 8.12 -22.41
CA GLY A 20 -7.34 8.90 -22.23
C GLY A 20 -7.42 10.20 -23.03
N ARG A 21 -6.52 10.41 -23.99
CA ARG A 21 -6.46 11.64 -24.79
C ARG A 21 -6.34 11.37 -26.28
N CYS A 22 -6.94 12.24 -27.09
CA CYS A 22 -6.81 12.24 -28.55
C CYS A 22 -5.32 12.14 -28.94
N MET A 23 -4.97 11.24 -29.86
CA MET A 23 -3.58 10.99 -30.26
C MET A 23 -3.03 12.03 -31.23
N ASN A 24 -3.87 12.92 -31.76
CA ASN A 24 -3.39 14.11 -32.46
C ASN A 24 -2.63 15.04 -31.45
N PRO A 25 -1.33 15.30 -31.68
CA PRO A 25 -0.48 16.05 -30.76
C PRO A 25 -0.91 17.51 -30.57
N ASP A 26 -1.66 18.10 -31.51
CA ASP A 26 -2.15 19.48 -31.42
C ASP A 26 -3.51 19.58 -30.71
N CYS A 27 -4.21 18.46 -30.53
CA CYS A 27 -5.54 18.42 -29.91
C CYS A 27 -5.48 18.01 -28.44
N ARG A 28 -5.00 16.79 -28.16
CA ARG A 28 -4.87 16.21 -26.80
C ARG A 28 -6.13 16.28 -25.92
N GLU A 29 -7.31 16.47 -26.51
CA GLU A 29 -8.58 16.54 -25.79
C GLU A 29 -8.84 15.25 -25.01
N LYS A 30 -9.49 15.37 -23.85
CA LYS A 30 -9.90 14.20 -23.05
C LYS A 30 -10.96 13.42 -23.82
N LEU A 31 -10.77 12.11 -23.94
CA LEU A 31 -11.69 11.24 -24.69
C LEU A 31 -12.83 10.67 -23.85
N PHE A 32 -12.72 10.81 -22.53
CA PHE A 32 -13.64 10.29 -21.52
C PHE A 32 -14.21 11.49 -20.75
N ILE A 33 -15.43 11.90 -21.07
CA ILE A 33 -16.09 13.07 -20.48
C ILE A 33 -17.46 12.64 -19.93
N GLY A 34 -17.62 12.63 -18.61
CA GLY A 34 -18.88 12.26 -17.97
C GLY A 34 -19.35 10.86 -18.35
N ASP A 35 -20.60 10.75 -18.79
CA ASP A 35 -21.28 9.49 -19.14
C ASP A 35 -21.10 9.10 -20.63
N GLY A 36 -20.19 9.76 -21.37
CA GLY A 36 -20.00 9.53 -22.80
C GLY A 36 -18.53 9.34 -23.23
N ASP A 37 -18.26 8.20 -23.88
CA ASP A 37 -17.03 7.95 -24.63
C ASP A 37 -17.12 8.62 -26.01
N ILE A 38 -16.34 9.68 -26.25
CA ILE A 38 -16.25 10.34 -27.57
C ILE A 38 -15.10 9.77 -28.42
N MET A 39 -14.58 8.61 -28.03
CA MET A 39 -13.40 8.00 -28.59
C MET A 39 -13.71 7.29 -29.92
N GLU A 40 -13.02 7.68 -30.99
CA GLU A 40 -13.13 7.00 -32.30
C GLU A 40 -11.82 6.28 -32.67
N LYS A 41 -11.96 5.07 -33.20
CA LYS A 41 -10.86 4.24 -33.71
C LYS A 41 -10.76 4.47 -35.21
N ALA A 42 -9.62 4.97 -35.67
CA ALA A 42 -9.36 5.20 -37.08
C ALA A 42 -8.31 4.23 -37.61
N HIS A 43 -8.53 3.74 -38.83
CA HIS A 43 -7.50 3.06 -39.62
C HIS A 43 -6.61 4.13 -40.26
N ILE A 44 -5.29 4.03 -40.07
CA ILE A 44 -4.32 4.98 -40.63
C ILE A 44 -4.21 4.79 -42.15
N GLU A 45 -4.08 3.55 -42.59
CA GLU A 45 -4.27 3.12 -43.98
C GLU A 45 -5.64 2.48 -44.13
N ALA A 46 -6.36 2.84 -45.20
CA ALA A 46 -7.76 2.48 -45.36
C ALA A 46 -7.96 0.95 -45.36
N TYR A 47 -8.84 0.48 -44.48
CA TYR A 47 -9.11 -0.96 -44.35
C TYR A 47 -9.61 -1.60 -45.67
N CYS A 48 -10.34 -0.85 -46.50
CA CYS A 48 -10.80 -1.36 -47.80
C CYS A 48 -9.65 -1.65 -48.78
N GLU A 49 -8.47 -1.07 -48.55
CA GLU A 49 -7.28 -1.24 -49.40
C GLU A 49 -6.33 -2.30 -48.84
N THR A 50 -6.19 -2.37 -47.52
CA THR A 50 -5.16 -3.20 -46.86
C THR A 50 -5.70 -4.43 -46.15
N LEU A 51 -7.00 -4.43 -45.81
CA LEU A 51 -7.62 -5.38 -44.87
C LEU A 51 -6.91 -5.47 -43.50
N ASP A 52 -6.12 -4.45 -43.16
CA ASP A 52 -5.22 -4.42 -42.02
C ASP A 52 -5.93 -3.87 -40.76
N ASN A 53 -6.11 -4.74 -39.77
CA ASN A 53 -6.65 -4.43 -38.44
C ASN A 53 -5.58 -4.47 -37.35
N ASP A 54 -4.31 -4.51 -37.73
CA ASP A 54 -3.21 -4.63 -36.81
C ASP A 54 -3.08 -3.37 -35.95
N TYR A 55 -2.51 -3.59 -34.77
CA TYR A 55 -2.30 -2.54 -33.79
C TYR A 55 -1.62 -1.32 -34.40
N ASP A 56 -0.58 -1.49 -35.21
CA ASP A 56 0.19 -0.37 -35.78
C ASP A 56 -0.60 0.45 -36.82
N ASN A 57 -1.62 -0.12 -37.46
CA ASN A 57 -2.50 0.57 -38.39
C ASN A 57 -3.69 1.29 -37.72
N LEU A 58 -3.77 1.28 -36.39
CA LEU A 58 -4.88 1.89 -35.64
C LEU A 58 -4.43 3.09 -34.81
N ILE A 59 -5.29 4.10 -34.72
CA ILE A 59 -5.09 5.28 -33.88
C ILE A 59 -6.40 5.70 -33.19
N ILE A 60 -6.27 6.30 -32.00
CA ILE A 60 -7.40 6.87 -31.25
C ILE A 60 -7.50 8.38 -31.45
N LEU A 61 -8.65 8.85 -31.92
CA LEU A 61 -8.93 10.28 -32.15
C LEU A 61 -10.25 10.70 -31.49
N CYS A 62 -10.42 11.99 -31.22
CA CYS A 62 -11.73 12.58 -30.94
C CYS A 62 -12.53 12.74 -32.25
N PRO A 63 -13.87 12.92 -32.21
CA PRO A 63 -14.70 12.90 -33.42
C PRO A 63 -14.34 14.00 -34.41
N ASN A 64 -13.89 15.15 -33.91
CA ASN A 64 -13.42 16.27 -34.71
C ASN A 64 -12.13 15.93 -35.48
N CYS A 65 -11.15 15.34 -34.81
CA CYS A 65 -9.89 14.95 -35.47
C CYS A 65 -10.11 13.79 -36.44
N HIS A 66 -10.95 12.82 -36.07
CA HIS A 66 -11.29 11.71 -36.95
C HIS A 66 -12.01 12.18 -38.22
N THR A 67 -13.03 13.04 -38.09
CA THR A 67 -13.73 13.63 -39.24
C THR A 67 -12.78 14.41 -40.15
N LYS A 68 -11.86 15.21 -39.58
CA LYS A 68 -10.87 15.95 -40.36
C LYS A 68 -9.93 15.03 -41.14
N PHE A 69 -9.55 13.90 -40.55
CA PHE A 69 -8.68 12.91 -41.20
C PHE A 69 -9.43 12.10 -42.27
N ASP A 70 -10.51 11.42 -41.90
CA ASP A 70 -11.19 10.43 -42.73
C ASP A 70 -12.07 11.07 -43.82
N LYS A 71 -12.87 12.10 -43.46
CA LYS A 71 -13.82 12.72 -44.39
C LYS A 71 -13.23 13.92 -45.13
N ASN A 72 -12.57 14.81 -44.40
CA ASN A 72 -12.09 16.07 -44.98
C ASN A 72 -10.69 15.93 -45.61
N LYS A 73 -10.00 14.80 -45.40
CA LYS A 73 -8.64 14.54 -45.88
C LYS A 73 -7.67 15.67 -45.54
N ALA A 74 -7.88 16.32 -44.40
CA ALA A 74 -7.07 17.44 -43.94
C ALA A 74 -5.67 17.00 -43.46
N PHE A 75 -5.47 15.69 -43.27
CA PHE A 75 -4.22 15.08 -42.85
C PHE A 75 -3.93 13.85 -43.69
N THR A 76 -2.66 13.61 -44.00
CA THR A 76 -2.20 12.42 -44.72
C THR A 76 -2.01 11.23 -43.78
N ALA A 77 -2.04 10.00 -44.31
CA ALA A 77 -1.74 8.80 -43.53
C ALA A 77 -0.34 8.88 -42.87
N GLU A 78 0.66 9.42 -43.58
CA GLU A 78 2.01 9.61 -43.04
C GLU A 78 2.03 10.59 -41.85
N GLN A 79 1.28 11.69 -41.92
CA GLN A 79 1.13 12.61 -40.78
C GLN A 79 0.52 11.89 -39.59
N VAL A 80 -0.53 11.08 -39.79
CA VAL A 80 -1.18 10.33 -38.71
C VAL A 80 -0.29 9.22 -38.15
N LYS A 81 0.51 8.54 -38.98
CA LYS A 81 1.59 7.63 -38.51
C LYS A 81 2.57 8.36 -37.60
N SER A 82 2.93 9.59 -37.96
CA SER A 82 3.83 10.41 -37.13
C SER A 82 3.21 10.73 -35.77
N TRP A 83 1.89 10.99 -35.70
CA TRP A 83 1.18 11.23 -34.44
C TRP A 83 1.21 10.01 -33.52
N LYS A 84 1.03 8.82 -34.08
CA LYS A 84 1.15 7.57 -33.33
C LYS A 84 2.55 7.42 -32.73
N ARG A 85 3.60 7.64 -33.53
CA ARG A 85 4.99 7.62 -33.04
C ARG A 85 5.23 8.65 -31.93
N ILE A 86 4.74 9.89 -32.11
CA ILE A 86 4.84 10.94 -31.08
C ILE A 86 4.16 10.47 -29.78
N ARG A 87 2.96 9.89 -29.86
CA ARG A 87 2.27 9.34 -28.68
C ARG A 87 3.05 8.22 -28.01
N GLN A 88 3.65 7.30 -28.77
CA GLN A 88 4.49 6.25 -28.21
C GLN A 88 5.70 6.82 -27.45
N GLU A 89 6.33 7.86 -27.98
CA GLU A 89 7.42 8.56 -27.29
C GLU A 89 6.96 9.31 -26.05
N GLU A 90 5.79 9.95 -26.08
CA GLU A 90 5.16 10.59 -24.91
C GLU A 90 4.87 9.57 -23.81
N VAL A 91 4.27 8.43 -24.18
CA VAL A 91 3.98 7.31 -23.29
C VAL A 91 5.27 6.79 -22.66
N ARG A 92 6.32 6.58 -23.46
CA ARG A 92 7.64 6.14 -22.98
C ARG A 92 8.22 7.13 -21.97
N LYS A 93 8.27 8.42 -22.31
CA LYS A 93 8.78 9.48 -21.42
C LYS A 93 7.97 9.60 -20.13
N PHE A 94 6.66 9.45 -20.20
CA PHE A 94 5.80 9.46 -19.03
C PHE A 94 6.18 8.35 -18.04
N PHE A 95 6.48 7.15 -18.55
CA PHE A 95 6.87 6.01 -17.70
C PHE A 95 8.32 6.08 -17.22
N GLU A 96 9.23 6.67 -17.98
CA GLU A 96 10.62 6.90 -17.56
C GLU A 96 10.75 7.83 -16.34
N LYS A 97 9.66 8.53 -15.95
CA LYS A 97 9.65 9.39 -14.78
C LYS A 97 9.94 8.58 -13.50
N LYS A 98 11.02 8.97 -12.83
CA LYS A 98 11.35 8.53 -11.48
C LYS A 98 10.87 9.55 -10.45
N TYR A 99 10.31 9.05 -9.36
CA TYR A 99 9.91 9.86 -8.21
C TYR A 99 11.03 9.90 -7.18
N SER A 100 11.06 10.96 -6.38
CA SER A 100 12.12 11.14 -5.38
C SER A 100 11.91 10.23 -4.17
N ASP A 101 10.66 10.06 -3.75
CA ASP A 101 10.26 9.27 -2.59
C ASP A 101 8.90 8.57 -2.81
N PHE A 102 8.55 7.71 -1.86
CA PHE A 102 7.29 6.97 -1.90
C PHE A 102 6.06 7.86 -1.78
N LEU A 103 6.16 9.04 -1.13
CA LEU A 103 5.03 9.95 -0.97
C LEU A 103 4.64 10.58 -2.31
N GLU A 104 5.62 11.04 -3.09
CA GLU A 104 5.39 11.52 -4.45
C GLU A 104 4.80 10.42 -5.34
N LEU A 105 5.34 9.19 -5.27
CA LEU A 105 4.81 8.03 -5.98
C LEU A 105 3.36 7.75 -5.59
N LYS A 106 3.07 7.72 -4.29
CA LYS A 106 1.74 7.50 -3.70
C LYS A 106 0.74 8.54 -4.19
N ASN A 107 1.13 9.81 -4.23
CA ASN A 107 0.26 10.91 -4.68
C ASN A 107 -0.18 10.77 -6.14
N VAL A 108 0.62 10.10 -6.98
CA VAL A 108 0.25 9.85 -8.40
C VAL A 108 -0.52 8.54 -8.58
N VAL A 109 -0.16 7.48 -7.84
CA VAL A 109 -0.76 6.15 -8.00
C VAL A 109 -2.10 6.03 -7.27
N LYS A 110 -2.22 6.57 -6.05
CA LYS A 110 -3.42 6.45 -5.20
C LYS A 110 -4.71 6.93 -5.91
N PRO A 111 -4.74 8.09 -6.60
CA PRO A 111 -5.95 8.52 -7.30
C PRO A 111 -6.40 7.56 -8.42
N LEU A 112 -5.45 6.92 -9.12
CA LEU A 112 -5.76 5.96 -10.19
C LEU A 112 -6.36 4.66 -9.61
N LEU A 113 -5.83 4.21 -8.47
CA LEU A 113 -6.36 3.06 -7.75
C LEU A 113 -7.78 3.32 -7.23
N LEU A 114 -8.02 4.50 -6.64
CA LEU A 114 -9.35 4.90 -6.15
C LEU A 114 -10.37 4.98 -7.28
N GLU A 115 -10.00 5.52 -8.44
CA GLU A 115 -10.90 5.56 -9.60
C GLU A 115 -11.22 4.14 -10.11
N ASN A 116 -10.22 3.26 -10.18
CA ASN A 116 -10.45 1.86 -10.56
C ASN A 116 -11.35 1.14 -9.57
N GLN A 117 -11.13 1.33 -8.27
CA GLN A 117 -11.96 0.76 -7.21
C GLN A 117 -13.41 1.25 -7.34
N ALA A 118 -13.63 2.56 -7.51
CA ALA A 118 -14.96 3.11 -7.66
C ALA A 118 -15.69 2.57 -8.91
N ILE A 119 -15.01 2.42 -10.04
CA ILE A 119 -15.60 1.84 -11.27
C ILE A 119 -15.97 0.37 -11.03
N TYR A 120 -15.08 -0.40 -10.42
CA TYR A 120 -15.31 -1.81 -10.12
C TYR A 120 -16.50 -2.01 -9.17
N GLU A 121 -16.53 -1.28 -8.06
CA GLU A 121 -17.60 -1.39 -7.07
C GLU A 121 -18.95 -0.94 -7.62
N ASN A 122 -18.99 0.20 -8.33
CA ASN A 122 -20.26 0.74 -8.80
C ASN A 122 -20.84 0.00 -10.01
N TYR A 123 -20.01 -0.54 -10.90
CA TYR A 123 -20.51 -1.07 -12.19
C TYR A 123 -20.28 -2.58 -12.38
N TYR A 124 -19.23 -3.16 -11.81
CA TYR A 124 -19.02 -4.61 -11.91
C TYR A 124 -19.74 -5.37 -10.81
N ILE A 125 -19.58 -4.97 -9.54
CA ILE A 125 -20.21 -5.67 -8.41
C ILE A 125 -21.74 -5.55 -8.45
N ASN A 126 -22.26 -4.39 -8.86
CA ASN A 126 -23.70 -4.14 -8.94
C ASN A 126 -24.39 -4.75 -10.18
N ASP A 127 -23.66 -5.53 -10.99
CA ASP A 127 -24.16 -6.19 -12.21
C ASP A 127 -24.70 -5.22 -13.30
N GLU A 128 -24.19 -3.99 -13.31
CA GLU A 128 -24.54 -2.96 -14.30
C GLU A 128 -23.69 -3.11 -15.57
N LYS A 129 -23.92 -4.19 -16.31
CA LYS A 129 -23.08 -4.60 -17.45
C LYS A 129 -22.87 -3.52 -18.52
N GLU A 130 -23.93 -2.79 -18.88
CA GLU A 130 -23.84 -1.73 -19.90
C GLU A 130 -22.93 -0.58 -19.46
N LEU A 131 -23.02 -0.19 -18.18
CA LEU A 131 -22.16 0.84 -17.59
C LEU A 131 -20.73 0.33 -17.41
N TRP A 132 -20.55 -0.93 -17.01
CA TRP A 132 -19.23 -1.54 -16.94
C TRP A 132 -18.51 -1.48 -18.31
N ASP A 133 -19.21 -1.81 -19.40
CA ASP A 133 -18.64 -1.76 -20.74
C ASP A 133 -18.24 -0.34 -21.17
N ALA A 134 -18.96 0.69 -20.70
CA ALA A 134 -18.59 2.08 -20.92
C ALA A 134 -17.35 2.49 -20.11
N PHE A 135 -17.26 2.09 -18.83
CA PHE A 135 -16.21 2.56 -17.93
C PHE A 135 -14.96 1.68 -17.90
N GLU A 136 -14.98 0.46 -18.45
CA GLU A 136 -13.81 -0.45 -18.50
C GLU A 136 -12.60 0.20 -19.18
N ASN A 137 -12.83 1.02 -20.20
CA ASN A 137 -11.76 1.74 -20.90
C ASN A 137 -10.93 2.61 -19.95
N ARG A 138 -11.55 3.20 -18.93
CA ARG A 138 -10.87 4.01 -17.91
C ARG A 138 -9.97 3.15 -17.03
N ILE A 139 -10.43 1.95 -16.64
CA ILE A 139 -9.61 0.98 -15.91
C ILE A 139 -8.40 0.56 -16.73
N LEU A 140 -8.55 0.27 -18.03
CA LEU A 140 -7.43 -0.10 -18.91
C LEU A 140 -6.37 1.00 -18.97
N ILE A 141 -6.81 2.25 -19.11
CA ILE A 141 -5.92 3.41 -19.13
C ILE A 141 -5.21 3.59 -17.79
N ASN A 142 -5.94 3.49 -16.68
CA ASN A 142 -5.38 3.63 -15.34
C ASN A 142 -4.41 2.50 -15.02
N ASN A 143 -4.75 1.26 -15.35
CA ASN A 143 -3.87 0.11 -15.22
C ASN A 143 -2.58 0.30 -16.01
N ARG A 144 -2.67 0.79 -17.25
CA ARG A 144 -1.49 1.10 -18.05
C ARG A 144 -0.62 2.17 -17.39
N LYS A 145 -1.23 3.21 -16.83
CA LYS A 145 -0.52 4.27 -16.08
C LYS A 145 0.18 3.71 -14.83
N ILE A 146 -0.56 2.97 -14.01
CA ILE A 146 -0.09 2.35 -12.77
C ILE A 146 1.09 1.42 -13.08
N LYS A 147 0.94 0.52 -14.06
CA LYS A 147 1.99 -0.42 -14.48
C LYS A 147 3.30 0.29 -14.79
N GLY A 148 3.28 1.22 -15.75
CA GLY A 148 4.52 1.86 -16.19
C GLY A 148 5.14 2.80 -15.15
N ILE A 149 4.33 3.40 -14.26
CA ILE A 149 4.84 4.14 -13.10
C ILE A 149 5.55 3.21 -12.12
N LEU A 150 4.91 2.10 -11.72
CA LEU A 150 5.44 1.20 -10.70
C LEU A 150 6.69 0.45 -11.18
N GLU A 151 6.72 -0.02 -12.43
CA GLU A 151 7.87 -0.71 -13.02
C GLU A 151 9.15 0.14 -12.93
N ASN A 152 9.07 1.44 -13.19
CA ASN A 152 10.22 2.34 -13.14
C ASN A 152 10.58 2.82 -11.73
N ASN A 153 9.72 2.57 -10.74
CA ASN A 153 9.83 3.09 -9.38
C ASN A 153 9.84 1.99 -8.30
N MET A 154 10.10 0.73 -8.68
CA MET A 154 10.16 -0.40 -7.75
C MET A 154 11.12 -0.20 -6.56
N HIS A 155 12.18 0.58 -6.75
CA HIS A 155 13.16 0.90 -5.71
C HIS A 155 12.58 1.71 -4.54
N LEU A 156 11.42 2.35 -4.71
CA LEU A 156 10.70 3.05 -3.64
C LEU A 156 9.76 2.13 -2.86
N ILE A 157 9.56 0.89 -3.33
CA ILE A 157 8.69 -0.09 -2.70
C ILE A 157 9.55 -1.02 -1.84
N GLN A 158 9.08 -1.27 -0.62
CA GLN A 158 9.77 -2.13 0.32
C GLN A 158 10.01 -3.54 -0.24
N TYR A 159 11.26 -4.01 -0.11
CA TYR A 159 11.70 -5.34 -0.50
C TYR A 159 12.07 -6.22 0.70
N ASN A 160 11.73 -7.50 0.62
CA ASN A 160 12.23 -8.56 1.48
C ASN A 160 12.49 -9.82 0.64
N GLU A 161 13.53 -10.58 0.98
CA GLU A 161 13.84 -11.87 0.35
C GLU A 161 12.70 -12.89 0.58
N ASN A 162 12.11 -12.88 1.77
CA ASN A 162 10.90 -13.63 2.04
C ASN A 162 9.70 -12.92 1.39
N GLY A 163 9.18 -13.53 0.34
CA GLY A 163 8.11 -12.95 -0.47
C GLY A 163 6.82 -12.62 0.30
N THR A 164 6.53 -13.31 1.41
CA THR A 164 5.39 -13.01 2.29
C THR A 164 5.52 -11.65 3.00
N TYR A 165 6.74 -11.11 3.07
CA TYR A 165 7.03 -9.83 3.75
C TYR A 165 7.53 -8.76 2.77
N SER A 166 7.19 -8.88 1.49
CA SER A 166 7.75 -8.05 0.44
C SER A 166 6.64 -7.32 -0.32
N ASN A 167 6.52 -6.01 -0.10
CA ASN A 167 5.56 -5.19 -0.85
C ASN A 167 5.85 -5.24 -2.36
N GLN A 168 7.12 -5.37 -2.77
CA GLN A 168 7.48 -5.58 -4.17
C GLN A 168 6.84 -6.85 -4.77
N LYS A 169 6.60 -7.91 -3.99
CA LYS A 169 5.90 -9.10 -4.48
C LYS A 169 4.41 -8.84 -4.72
N TYR A 170 3.77 -8.01 -3.90
CA TYR A 170 2.40 -7.57 -4.16
C TYR A 170 2.32 -6.72 -5.43
N ILE A 171 3.30 -5.83 -5.65
CA ILE A 171 3.38 -5.07 -6.91
C ILE A 171 3.57 -6.00 -8.11
N GLN A 172 4.46 -6.99 -8.05
CA GLN A 172 4.64 -7.96 -9.14
C GLN A 172 3.33 -8.71 -9.48
N ARG A 173 2.55 -9.09 -8.45
CA ARG A 173 1.21 -9.69 -8.66
C ARG A 173 0.24 -8.72 -9.32
N LEU A 174 0.26 -7.44 -8.95
CA LEU A 174 -0.55 -6.41 -9.61
C LEU A 174 -0.17 -6.26 -11.08
N LEU A 175 1.11 -6.26 -11.42
CA LEU A 175 1.55 -6.15 -12.81
C LEU A 175 1.02 -7.31 -13.65
N PHE A 176 1.08 -8.54 -13.12
CA PHE A 176 0.54 -9.72 -13.79
C PHE A 176 -1.00 -9.68 -13.88
N HIS A 177 -1.69 -9.22 -12.84
CA HIS A 177 -3.13 -8.96 -12.87
C HIS A 177 -3.51 -7.98 -13.99
N ILE A 178 -2.76 -6.88 -14.15
CA ILE A 178 -2.99 -5.88 -15.19
C ILE A 178 -2.83 -6.49 -16.59
N GLU A 179 -1.78 -7.29 -16.81
CA GLU A 179 -1.54 -7.97 -18.09
C GLU A 179 -2.64 -8.97 -18.43
N GLU A 180 -3.03 -9.80 -17.47
CA GLU A 180 -4.13 -10.76 -17.67
C GLU A 180 -5.46 -10.05 -17.92
N PHE A 181 -5.75 -8.98 -17.17
CA PHE A 181 -6.95 -8.17 -17.33
C PHE A 181 -7.04 -7.56 -18.74
N GLU A 182 -5.91 -7.06 -19.27
CA GLU A 182 -5.83 -6.52 -20.62
C GLU A 182 -6.08 -7.61 -21.68
N GLY A 183 -5.53 -8.82 -21.49
CA GLY A 183 -5.51 -9.90 -22.51
C GLY A 183 -6.70 -10.88 -22.56
N THR A 184 -7.43 -11.14 -21.47
CA THR A 184 -8.20 -12.41 -21.32
C THR A 184 -9.74 -12.36 -21.44
N ARG A 185 -10.37 -11.23 -21.78
CA ARG A 185 -11.85 -11.12 -21.70
C ARG A 185 -12.65 -12.00 -22.67
N ASN A 186 -12.03 -12.57 -23.70
CA ASN A 186 -12.77 -13.27 -24.78
C ASN A 186 -13.01 -14.78 -24.57
N GLU A 187 -12.39 -15.41 -23.57
CA GLU A 187 -12.50 -16.87 -23.38
C GLU A 187 -12.97 -17.20 -21.95
N ASN A 188 -14.26 -17.46 -21.81
CA ASN A 188 -14.88 -18.05 -20.61
C ASN A 188 -14.49 -17.42 -19.26
N ASN A 189 -14.35 -16.09 -19.13
CA ASN A 189 -14.15 -15.39 -17.85
C ASN A 189 -13.16 -16.04 -16.85
N ASN A 190 -12.19 -16.82 -17.33
CA ASN A 190 -11.32 -17.64 -16.48
C ASN A 190 -10.09 -16.81 -16.06
N ARG A 191 -10.34 -15.68 -15.40
CA ARG A 191 -9.27 -14.89 -14.78
C ARG A 191 -8.70 -15.68 -13.61
N ARG A 192 -7.41 -15.94 -13.63
CA ARG A 192 -6.73 -16.66 -12.55
C ARG A 192 -6.13 -15.72 -11.52
N VAL A 193 -5.81 -14.48 -11.92
CA VAL A 193 -5.12 -13.52 -11.07
C VAL A 193 -6.03 -12.36 -10.75
N LEU A 194 -6.51 -12.36 -9.52
CA LEU A 194 -7.32 -11.30 -8.95
C LEU A 194 -6.46 -10.11 -8.53
N PHE A 195 -7.12 -8.97 -8.37
CA PHE A 195 -6.48 -7.78 -7.83
C PHE A 195 -5.93 -8.05 -6.42
N PRO A 196 -4.63 -7.79 -6.14
CA PRO A 196 -4.08 -7.97 -4.81
C PRO A 196 -4.50 -6.82 -3.90
N LYS A 197 -5.40 -7.09 -2.96
CA LYS A 197 -5.93 -6.10 -1.99
C LYS A 197 -4.83 -5.39 -1.19
N GLU A 198 -3.66 -6.01 -1.03
CA GLU A 198 -2.51 -5.44 -0.34
C GLU A 198 -1.99 -4.17 -1.03
N ILE A 199 -2.27 -3.99 -2.33
CA ILE A 199 -1.98 -2.74 -3.04
C ILE A 199 -2.73 -1.57 -2.41
N ASN A 200 -4.02 -1.75 -2.10
CA ASN A 200 -4.80 -0.70 -1.45
C ASN A 200 -4.20 -0.34 -0.08
N SER A 201 -3.73 -1.33 0.67
CA SER A 201 -3.02 -1.10 1.94
C SER A 201 -1.72 -0.32 1.76
N ILE A 202 -0.83 -0.75 0.85
CA ILE A 202 0.46 -0.07 0.58
C ILE A 202 0.26 1.42 0.27
N PHE A 203 -0.79 1.77 -0.48
CA PHE A 203 -1.11 3.15 -0.87
C PHE A 203 -2.05 3.88 0.12
N GLY A 204 -2.35 3.28 1.28
CA GLY A 204 -3.18 3.88 2.33
C GLY A 204 -4.61 4.16 1.89
N ILE A 205 -5.22 3.23 1.17
CA ILE A 205 -6.63 3.24 0.74
C ILE A 205 -7.47 2.39 1.69
N GLU A 206 -7.08 1.13 1.89
CA GLU A 206 -7.82 0.19 2.74
C GLU A 206 -6.84 -0.72 3.49
N PRO A 207 -6.94 -0.84 4.83
CA PRO A 207 -6.00 -1.63 5.61
C PRO A 207 -6.21 -3.12 5.39
N VAL A 208 -5.10 -3.88 5.42
CA VAL A 208 -5.14 -5.34 5.30
C VAL A 208 -4.38 -5.96 6.46
N ASN A 209 -5.08 -6.81 7.22
CA ASN A 209 -4.43 -7.69 8.18
C ASN A 209 -3.71 -8.81 7.41
N ASP A 210 -2.39 -8.78 7.48
CA ASP A 210 -1.48 -9.71 6.81
C ASP A 210 -0.34 -10.06 7.78
N TYR A 211 0.43 -11.10 7.47
CA TYR A 211 1.50 -11.55 8.34
C TYR A 211 2.60 -10.48 8.44
N PHE A 212 2.70 -9.88 9.62
CA PHE A 212 3.78 -8.99 10.00
C PHE A 212 4.01 -9.05 11.50
N LEU A 213 5.29 -9.03 11.90
CA LEU A 213 5.69 -9.03 13.30
C LEU A 213 6.43 -7.72 13.61
N PRO A 214 5.71 -6.60 13.77
CA PRO A 214 6.34 -5.33 14.13
C PRO A 214 6.92 -5.39 15.55
N MET A 215 8.13 -4.85 15.69
CA MET A 215 8.77 -4.63 17.00
C MET A 215 8.44 -3.22 17.49
N THR A 216 8.26 -3.05 18.80
CA THR A 216 8.00 -1.74 19.41
C THR A 216 9.12 -0.75 19.09
N GLU A 217 10.36 -1.22 19.05
CA GLU A 217 11.55 -0.43 18.73
C GLU A 217 11.51 0.12 17.29
N SER A 218 10.82 -0.56 16.36
CA SER A 218 10.62 -0.02 15.01
C SER A 218 9.63 1.15 15.04
N LEU A 219 8.59 1.05 15.86
CA LEU A 219 7.59 2.09 16.03
C LEU A 219 8.15 3.28 16.82
N GLU A 220 8.93 3.04 17.88
CA GLU A 220 9.64 4.06 18.66
C GLU A 220 10.61 4.88 17.78
N ASP A 221 11.38 4.21 16.92
CA ASP A 221 12.28 4.85 15.96
C ASP A 221 11.50 5.69 14.92
N LEU A 222 10.38 5.14 14.42
CA LEU A 222 9.47 5.86 13.51
C LEU A 222 8.88 7.12 14.17
N ILE A 223 8.34 6.99 15.38
CA ILE A 223 7.79 8.11 16.16
C ILE A 223 8.87 9.18 16.38
N SER A 224 10.08 8.77 16.74
CA SER A 224 11.20 9.68 16.93
C SER A 224 11.52 10.49 15.67
N LYS A 225 11.47 9.87 14.48
CA LYS A 225 11.69 10.54 13.20
C LYS A 225 10.55 11.48 12.84
N LEU A 226 9.31 11.03 12.97
CA LEU A 226 8.12 11.87 12.76
C LEU A 226 8.11 13.09 13.67
N LYS A 227 8.53 12.95 14.93
CA LYS A 227 8.68 14.06 15.88
C LYS A 227 9.70 15.08 15.40
N LYS A 228 10.87 14.63 14.94
CA LYS A 228 11.92 15.52 14.40
C LYS A 228 11.44 16.32 13.19
N GLU A 229 10.54 15.76 12.40
CA GLU A 229 9.92 16.41 11.25
C GLU A 229 8.68 17.27 11.61
N GLY A 230 8.22 17.26 12.87
CA GLY A 230 7.00 17.95 13.28
C GLY A 230 5.70 17.29 12.78
N ASN A 231 5.79 16.03 12.33
CA ASN A 231 4.70 15.27 11.73
C ASN A 231 4.02 14.30 12.71
N PHE A 232 4.58 14.06 13.90
CA PHE A 232 3.94 13.19 14.89
C PHE A 232 2.73 13.85 15.57
N GLU A 233 1.62 13.12 15.72
CA GLU A 233 0.47 13.59 16.52
C GLU A 233 0.24 12.72 17.76
N THR A 234 0.01 11.41 17.59
CA THR A 234 -0.21 10.51 18.74
C THR A 234 -0.07 9.05 18.35
N VAL A 235 0.16 8.19 19.33
CA VAL A 235 0.13 6.72 19.19
C VAL A 235 -0.83 6.15 20.22
N CYS A 236 -1.72 5.25 19.79
CA CYS A 236 -2.72 4.63 20.64
C CYS A 236 -2.51 3.12 20.69
N LEU A 237 -2.07 2.62 21.85
CA LEU A 237 -1.98 1.20 22.19
C LEU A 237 -2.97 0.85 23.30
N GLY A 238 -3.15 -0.43 23.56
CA GLY A 238 -4.10 -0.98 24.53
C GLY A 238 -5.55 -0.92 24.05
N ILE A 239 -5.78 -1.01 22.75
CA ILE A 239 -7.11 -1.06 22.12
C ILE A 239 -7.19 -2.20 21.10
N GLU A 240 -8.40 -2.50 20.64
CA GLU A 240 -8.64 -3.50 19.58
C GLU A 240 -7.88 -3.20 18.29
N LYS A 241 -7.94 -1.94 17.83
CA LYS A 241 -7.29 -1.47 16.59
C LYS A 241 -6.25 -0.40 16.93
N PRO A 242 -5.05 -0.78 17.38
CA PRO A 242 -4.02 0.18 17.72
C PRO A 242 -3.58 0.96 16.48
N TYR A 243 -3.22 2.22 16.65
CA TYR A 243 -2.89 3.10 15.53
C TYR A 243 -1.85 4.16 15.87
N LEU A 244 -1.19 4.67 14.84
CA LEU A 244 -0.35 5.86 14.86
C LEU A 244 -1.06 6.96 14.05
N LYS A 245 -1.13 8.16 14.61
CA LYS A 245 -1.64 9.36 13.95
C LYS A 245 -0.49 10.31 13.68
N TYR A 246 -0.41 10.79 12.44
CA TYR A 246 0.68 11.63 11.96
C TYR A 246 0.17 12.62 10.91
N LYS A 247 1.00 13.59 10.51
CA LYS A 247 0.69 14.54 9.44
C LYS A 247 1.36 14.10 8.15
N GLU A 248 0.59 14.07 7.07
CA GLU A 248 1.06 13.85 5.70
C GLU A 248 0.50 14.99 4.84
N ASN A 249 1.36 15.74 4.14
CA ASN A 249 0.94 16.93 3.37
C ASN A 249 0.10 17.93 4.18
N GLY A 250 0.40 18.10 5.47
CA GLY A 250 -0.32 18.99 6.39
C GLY A 250 -1.69 18.48 6.87
N LYS A 251 -2.12 17.29 6.46
CA LYS A 251 -3.37 16.65 6.90
C LYS A 251 -3.08 15.55 7.91
N SER A 252 -3.95 15.41 8.90
CA SER A 252 -3.87 14.31 9.86
C SER A 252 -4.29 13.00 9.19
N GLU A 253 -3.40 12.02 9.20
CA GLU A 253 -3.57 10.66 8.68
C GLU A 253 -3.45 9.63 9.82
N ILE A 254 -4.04 8.45 9.60
CA ILE A 254 -3.97 7.32 10.54
C ILE A 254 -3.38 6.12 9.81
N ILE A 255 -2.46 5.43 10.47
CA ILE A 255 -2.02 4.09 10.10
C ILE A 255 -2.32 3.13 11.24
N TYR A 256 -3.06 2.06 10.94
CA TYR A 256 -3.31 1.00 11.91
C TYR A 256 -2.09 0.11 12.03
N LEU A 257 -1.77 -0.32 13.25
CA LEU A 257 -0.53 -1.07 13.50
C LEU A 257 -0.63 -2.55 13.11
N ASP A 258 -1.83 -3.02 12.76
CA ASP A 258 -2.12 -4.30 12.14
C ASP A 258 -2.26 -4.23 10.61
N ASP A 259 -2.19 -3.02 10.02
CA ASP A 259 -2.15 -2.81 8.57
C ASP A 259 -0.75 -3.10 8.02
N ALA A 260 -0.47 -4.39 7.86
CA ALA A 260 0.86 -4.93 7.66
C ALA A 260 1.59 -4.38 6.42
N PRO A 261 1.02 -4.35 5.20
CA PRO A 261 1.72 -3.84 4.02
C PRO A 261 2.04 -2.35 4.13
N ASN A 262 1.10 -1.54 4.62
CA ASN A 262 1.26 -0.11 4.82
C ASN A 262 2.32 0.21 5.89
N LEU A 263 2.23 -0.41 7.07
CA LEU A 263 3.18 -0.16 8.17
C LEU A 263 4.60 -0.57 7.78
N ARG A 264 4.72 -1.67 7.05
CA ARG A 264 5.99 -2.15 6.50
C ARG A 264 6.58 -1.17 5.48
N GLN A 265 5.74 -0.59 4.60
CA GLN A 265 6.17 0.46 3.68
C GLN A 265 6.62 1.71 4.45
N MET A 266 5.90 2.10 5.49
CA MET A 266 6.24 3.26 6.32
C MET A 266 7.59 3.06 7.03
N TYR A 267 7.84 1.89 7.63
CA TYR A 267 9.15 1.58 8.20
C TYR A 267 10.28 1.56 7.17
N TYR A 268 10.00 1.16 5.93
CA TYR A 268 10.98 1.22 4.86
C TYR A 268 11.31 2.68 4.48
N ASN A 269 10.29 3.51 4.26
CA ASN A 269 10.45 4.93 3.93
C ASN A 269 11.28 5.68 4.97
N TYR A 270 11.06 5.36 6.25
CA TYR A 270 11.78 5.99 7.36
C TYR A 270 13.07 5.26 7.77
N ASN A 271 13.40 4.11 7.17
CA ASN A 271 14.50 3.25 7.61
C ASN A 271 14.44 2.92 9.12
N SER A 272 13.27 2.50 9.60
CA SER A 272 12.97 2.29 11.02
C SER A 272 12.89 0.82 11.44
N PHE A 273 13.01 -0.11 10.50
CA PHE A 273 12.86 -1.53 10.80
C PHE A 273 13.94 -2.05 11.77
N LYS A 274 13.51 -2.71 12.86
CA LYS A 274 14.36 -3.41 13.83
C LYS A 274 14.02 -4.90 13.84
N LYS A 275 15.05 -5.75 13.82
CA LYS A 275 14.90 -7.21 13.73
C LYS A 275 14.52 -7.87 15.06
N VAL A 276 14.93 -7.29 16.17
CA VAL A 276 14.81 -7.85 17.52
C VAL A 276 14.26 -6.78 18.43
N GLY A 277 13.40 -7.19 19.36
CA GLY A 277 12.76 -6.25 20.27
C GLY A 277 11.51 -6.82 20.90
N VAL A 278 10.74 -5.95 21.55
CA VAL A 278 9.44 -6.32 22.11
C VAL A 278 8.43 -6.43 20.98
N ARG A 279 7.70 -7.55 20.95
CA ARG A 279 6.64 -7.75 19.95
C ARG A 279 5.50 -6.77 20.22
N LEU A 280 5.16 -5.94 19.23
CA LEU A 280 4.13 -4.91 19.37
C LEU A 280 2.77 -5.50 19.74
N ASN A 281 2.40 -6.65 19.16
CA ASN A 281 1.14 -7.33 19.49
C ASN A 281 1.10 -7.80 20.95
N SER A 282 2.23 -8.29 21.48
CA SER A 282 2.32 -8.71 22.89
C SER A 282 2.20 -7.53 23.83
N LEU A 283 2.85 -6.40 23.51
CA LEU A 283 2.70 -5.17 24.29
C LEU A 283 1.26 -4.64 24.24
N ASN A 284 0.68 -4.52 23.04
CA ASN A 284 -0.70 -4.05 22.88
C ASN A 284 -1.69 -4.92 23.65
N TYR A 285 -1.48 -6.25 23.66
CA TYR A 285 -2.28 -7.18 24.43
C TYR A 285 -2.19 -6.92 25.94
N ALA A 286 -0.98 -6.77 26.50
CA ALA A 286 -0.78 -6.48 27.91
C ALA A 286 -1.46 -5.15 28.32
N LEU A 287 -1.27 -4.11 27.51
CA LEU A 287 -1.89 -2.80 27.73
C LEU A 287 -3.43 -2.83 27.60
N LYS A 288 -3.95 -3.62 26.65
CA LYS A 288 -5.40 -3.84 26.49
C LYS A 288 -5.98 -4.56 27.71
N TYR A 289 -5.27 -5.55 28.25
CA TYR A 289 -5.67 -6.23 29.48
C TYR A 289 -5.79 -5.25 30.66
N MET A 290 -4.81 -4.37 30.84
CA MET A 290 -4.87 -3.33 31.90
C MET A 290 -6.10 -2.45 31.77
N ARG A 291 -6.39 -1.94 30.57
CA ARG A 291 -7.59 -1.13 30.31
C ARG A 291 -8.88 -1.89 30.56
N GLY A 292 -8.94 -3.17 30.17
CA GLY A 292 -10.08 -4.04 30.47
C GLY A 292 -10.34 -4.25 31.96
N ARG A 293 -9.35 -3.95 32.83
CA ARG A 293 -9.46 -3.96 34.29
C ARG A 293 -9.54 -2.57 34.91
N ASN A 294 -9.83 -1.53 34.11
CA ASN A 294 -9.87 -0.13 34.54
C ASN A 294 -8.54 0.38 35.13
N VAL A 295 -7.41 -0.25 34.79
CA VAL A 295 -6.08 0.24 35.16
C VAL A 295 -5.60 1.19 34.07
N LEU A 296 -5.66 2.48 34.37
CA LEU A 296 -5.15 3.54 33.50
C LEU A 296 -3.63 3.60 33.56
N PHE A 297 -3.01 3.91 32.43
CA PHE A 297 -1.57 4.08 32.30
C PHE A 297 -1.22 5.25 31.39
N LYS A 298 0.00 5.77 31.53
CA LYS A 298 0.60 6.77 30.64
C LYS A 298 2.00 6.34 30.26
N PHE A 299 2.39 6.52 29.00
CA PHE A 299 3.79 6.33 28.61
C PHE A 299 4.66 7.39 29.27
N LEU A 300 5.85 7.00 29.74
CA LEU A 300 6.79 7.95 30.34
C LEU A 300 7.39 8.91 29.31
N LYS A 301 7.63 8.41 28.10
CA LYS A 301 8.04 9.19 26.94
C LYS A 301 7.25 8.70 25.72
N GLU A 302 6.81 9.61 24.86
CA GLU A 302 5.98 9.20 23.70
C GLU A 302 6.78 8.39 22.65
N ASP A 303 8.11 8.49 22.65
CA ASP A 303 9.03 7.72 21.83
C ASP A 303 9.60 6.48 22.56
N ASN A 304 9.08 6.15 23.75
CA ASN A 304 9.35 4.90 24.46
C ASN A 304 8.02 4.24 24.85
N LEU A 305 7.64 3.22 24.10
CA LEU A 305 6.37 2.53 24.24
C LEU A 305 6.45 1.38 25.26
N ARG A 306 7.65 1.02 25.68
CA ARG A 306 7.90 -0.10 26.59
C ARG A 306 7.85 0.31 28.06
N GLU A 307 7.75 1.60 28.35
CA GLU A 307 7.74 2.12 29.71
C GLU A 307 6.50 2.95 30.00
N ILE A 308 5.78 2.58 31.05
CA ILE A 308 4.55 3.25 31.47
C ILE A 308 4.58 3.55 32.97
N MET A 309 3.74 4.51 33.36
CA MET A 309 3.32 4.73 34.74
C MET A 309 1.87 4.28 34.89
N ALA A 310 1.59 3.38 35.84
CA ALA A 310 0.25 2.90 36.16
C ALA A 310 0.07 2.83 37.69
N LYS A 311 -0.91 3.59 38.23
CA LYS A 311 -1.12 3.74 39.68
C LYS A 311 0.19 3.97 40.46
N GLU A 312 0.98 4.95 40.03
CA GLU A 312 2.28 5.32 40.62
C GLU A 312 3.37 4.25 40.55
N LYS A 313 3.15 3.16 39.80
CA LYS A 313 4.16 2.15 39.52
C LYS A 313 4.76 2.33 38.12
N HIS A 314 6.08 2.46 38.08
CA HIS A 314 6.85 2.40 36.84
C HIS A 314 6.90 0.96 36.37
N MET A 315 6.31 0.71 35.20
CA MET A 315 6.29 -0.61 34.58
C MET A 315 7.08 -0.62 33.29
N ILE A 316 7.89 -1.66 33.11
CA ILE A 316 8.81 -1.83 31.98
C ILE A 316 8.52 -3.17 31.32
N PHE A 317 8.23 -3.14 30.03
CA PHE A 317 7.91 -4.33 29.25
C PHE A 317 9.11 -4.80 28.46
N VAL A 318 9.47 -6.07 28.63
CA VAL A 318 10.57 -6.72 27.92
C VAL A 318 10.08 -7.97 27.19
N TYR A 319 10.86 -8.48 26.25
CA TYR A 319 10.56 -9.72 25.54
C TYR A 319 11.85 -10.55 25.42
N LYS A 320 12.08 -11.43 26.40
CA LYS A 320 13.28 -12.26 26.49
C LYS A 320 12.88 -13.72 26.63
N TYR A 321 13.53 -14.61 25.88
CA TYR A 321 13.28 -16.05 26.00
C TYR A 321 13.51 -16.55 27.44
N CYS A 322 14.59 -16.09 28.06
CA CYS A 322 14.84 -16.15 29.49
C CYS A 322 15.41 -14.79 29.91
N LEU A 323 14.69 -14.07 30.77
CA LEU A 323 15.15 -12.81 31.35
C LEU A 323 16.22 -13.13 32.41
N SER A 324 17.45 -12.75 32.12
CA SER A 324 18.62 -13.12 32.93
C SER A 324 19.06 -12.00 33.87
N LYS A 325 19.93 -12.34 34.83
CA LYS A 325 20.61 -11.37 35.70
C LYS A 325 21.32 -10.25 34.90
N LYS A 326 21.92 -10.59 33.74
CA LYS A 326 22.59 -9.62 32.87
C LYS A 326 21.60 -8.60 32.31
N ASP A 327 20.44 -9.06 31.85
CA ASP A 327 19.41 -8.17 31.31
C ASP A 327 18.91 -7.18 32.37
N ILE A 328 18.79 -7.61 33.63
CA ILE A 328 18.39 -6.74 34.75
C ILE A 328 19.42 -5.61 34.97
N TYR A 329 20.72 -5.90 34.90
CA TYR A 329 21.75 -4.85 35.01
C TYR A 329 21.69 -3.84 33.85
N GLU A 330 21.41 -4.31 32.64
CA GLU A 330 21.33 -3.45 31.45
C GLU A 330 20.15 -2.48 31.47
N LEU A 331 19.08 -2.81 32.21
CA LEU A 331 17.86 -2.00 32.29
C LEU A 331 17.98 -0.75 33.19
N ALA A 332 19.05 -0.63 34.00
CA ALA A 332 19.29 0.54 34.87
C ALA A 332 18.05 0.96 35.70
N LEU A 333 17.45 -0.02 36.38
CA LEU A 333 16.14 0.09 37.02
C LEU A 333 16.17 0.88 38.34
N GLU A 334 15.11 1.65 38.60
CA GLU A 334 14.87 2.32 39.89
C GLU A 334 14.24 1.34 40.92
N GLU A 335 14.35 1.69 42.20
CA GLU A 335 13.67 0.96 43.29
C GLU A 335 12.14 0.96 43.04
N ASP A 336 11.43 -0.11 43.42
CA ASP A 336 9.99 -0.29 43.22
C ASP A 336 9.49 -0.41 41.76
N ALA A 337 10.39 -0.46 40.77
CA ALA A 337 10.02 -0.71 39.39
C ALA A 337 9.43 -2.13 39.19
N VAL A 338 8.56 -2.27 38.20
CA VAL A 338 7.92 -3.54 37.82
C VAL A 338 8.34 -3.91 36.40
N VAL A 339 9.12 -4.98 36.25
CA VAL A 339 9.53 -5.50 34.93
C VAL A 339 8.64 -6.68 34.55
N VAL A 340 8.01 -6.59 33.39
CA VAL A 340 7.13 -7.64 32.86
C VAL A 340 7.78 -8.27 31.64
N ASN A 341 8.10 -9.57 31.71
CA ASN A 341 8.55 -10.32 30.55
C ASN A 341 7.32 -10.82 29.77
N LEU A 342 7.11 -10.25 28.59
CA LEU A 342 5.98 -10.57 27.71
C LEU A 342 6.15 -11.92 26.98
N HIS A 343 7.34 -12.52 27.04
CA HIS A 343 7.57 -13.86 26.51
C HIS A 343 6.95 -14.92 27.44
N ASN A 344 5.91 -15.63 26.98
CA ASN A 344 5.17 -16.59 27.82
C ASN A 344 5.27 -18.05 27.38
N TRP A 345 6.11 -18.39 26.39
CA TRP A 345 6.12 -19.76 25.83
C TRP A 345 6.71 -20.81 26.78
N ASN A 346 7.60 -20.41 27.69
CA ASN A 346 8.23 -21.31 28.66
C ASN A 346 7.63 -21.20 30.07
N GLY A 347 6.46 -20.58 30.22
CA GLY A 347 5.79 -20.37 31.51
C GLY A 347 6.71 -19.72 32.54
N GLU A 348 6.81 -20.32 33.73
CA GLU A 348 7.63 -19.81 34.84
C GLU A 348 9.14 -19.77 34.51
N GLY A 349 9.61 -20.59 33.55
CA GLY A 349 11.01 -20.64 33.13
C GLY A 349 11.47 -19.45 32.27
N CYS A 350 10.62 -18.45 32.01
CA CYS A 350 10.97 -17.28 31.21
C CYS A 350 11.77 -16.21 31.99
N ILE A 351 12.00 -16.39 33.30
CA ILE A 351 12.82 -15.52 34.15
C ILE A 351 13.74 -16.42 34.98
N SER A 352 15.04 -16.14 34.99
CA SER A 352 16.00 -16.99 35.71
C SER A 352 15.95 -16.78 37.23
N GLU A 353 16.32 -17.80 38.00
CA GLU A 353 16.38 -17.70 39.47
C GLU A 353 17.36 -16.61 39.93
N GLU A 354 18.49 -16.45 39.23
CA GLU A 354 19.47 -15.41 39.52
C GLU A 354 18.93 -14.00 39.23
N ALA A 355 18.04 -13.87 38.23
CA ALA A 355 17.36 -12.60 37.96
C ALA A 355 16.41 -12.25 39.11
N TYR A 356 15.63 -13.21 39.61
CA TYR A 356 14.78 -13.01 40.80
C TYR A 356 15.60 -12.66 42.05
N ALA A 357 16.70 -13.37 42.31
CA ALA A 357 17.56 -13.09 43.45
C ALA A 357 18.14 -11.67 43.41
N LEU A 358 18.61 -11.22 42.23
CA LEU A 358 19.09 -9.85 42.05
C LEU A 358 17.96 -8.83 42.21
N ALA A 359 16.80 -9.04 41.58
CA ALA A 359 15.67 -8.13 41.67
C ALA A 359 15.17 -7.96 43.10
N ASN A 360 15.16 -9.02 43.91
CA ASN A 360 14.83 -8.93 45.35
C ASN A 360 15.83 -8.05 46.11
N THR A 361 17.12 -8.11 45.76
CA THR A 361 18.16 -7.28 46.37
C THR A 361 17.97 -5.81 46.00
N MET A 362 17.56 -5.54 44.76
CA MET A 362 17.28 -4.20 44.23
C MET A 362 15.86 -3.70 44.56
N LYS A 363 15.04 -4.52 45.24
CA LYS A 363 13.61 -4.28 45.51
C LYS A 363 12.80 -3.95 44.25
N ILE A 364 13.06 -4.71 43.19
CA ILE A 364 12.36 -4.66 41.91
C ILE A 364 11.44 -5.86 41.81
N LYS A 365 10.27 -5.68 41.20
CA LYS A 365 9.32 -6.76 40.95
C LYS A 365 9.46 -7.29 39.53
N LEU A 366 9.82 -8.56 39.38
CA LEU A 366 9.80 -9.25 38.08
C LEU A 366 8.52 -10.06 37.93
N LEU A 367 7.88 -9.98 36.77
CA LEU A 367 6.62 -10.67 36.48
C LEU A 367 6.68 -11.41 35.15
N THR A 368 6.26 -12.67 35.18
CA THR A 368 5.77 -13.40 34.01
C THR A 368 4.43 -12.81 33.58
N MET A 369 3.92 -13.18 32.40
CA MET A 369 2.59 -12.74 31.96
C MET A 369 1.48 -13.19 32.92
N ASP A 370 1.55 -14.42 33.43
CA ASP A 370 0.53 -14.94 34.36
C ASP A 370 0.51 -14.15 35.67
N LYS A 371 1.70 -13.85 36.23
CA LYS A 371 1.83 -13.01 37.42
C LYS A 371 1.50 -11.55 37.16
N PHE A 372 1.69 -11.05 35.94
CA PHE A 372 1.24 -9.73 35.53
C PHE A 372 -0.29 -9.62 35.54
N TYR A 373 -1.03 -10.63 35.07
CA TYR A 373 -2.49 -10.61 35.15
C TYR A 373 -2.99 -10.57 36.60
N GLU A 374 -2.43 -11.40 37.48
CA GLU A 374 -2.74 -11.36 38.91
C GLU A 374 -2.42 -10.00 39.52
N TYR A 375 -1.29 -9.39 39.12
CA TYR A 375 -0.85 -8.09 39.61
C TYR A 375 -1.81 -6.96 39.20
N VAL A 376 -2.21 -6.92 37.93
CA VAL A 376 -3.17 -5.93 37.40
C VAL A 376 -4.54 -6.06 38.06
N ASN A 377 -5.00 -7.27 38.39
CA ASN A 377 -6.29 -7.44 39.08
C ASN A 377 -6.28 -6.92 40.54
N LYS A 378 -5.10 -6.78 41.13
CA LYS A 378 -4.92 -6.26 42.50
C LYS A 378 -4.68 -4.75 42.52
N MET A 379 -4.49 -4.13 41.35
CA MET A 379 -4.16 -2.72 41.23
C MET A 379 -5.34 -1.83 41.55
#